data_AF-A0A2N4TJE8-F1
#
_entry.id   AF-A0A2N4TJE8-F1
#
_cell.length_a   1.000
_cell.length_b   1.000
_cell.length_c   1.000
_cell.angle_alpha   90.00
_cell.angle_beta   90.00
_cell.angle_gamma   90.00
#
_symmetry.space_group_name_H-M   'P 1'
#
loop_
_entity.id
_entity.type
_entity.pdbx_description
1 polymer ?
#
loop_
_entity_poly.entity_id
_entity_poly.type
_entity_poly.pdbx_seq_one_letter_code
_entity_poly.pdbx_strand_id
1 'polypeptide(L)' 'MKYADGRQVQVDDRVSLGGDTGGVVVCSIEDGVFSEGYTADQWAYLRKGFMVEFPTLGLIHYEVAEEDLRLISRAGS' A
#
# COMPACT_ATOMS: atom_id res chain seq x y z
N MET A 1 -6.20 -5.89 -5.37
CA MET A 1 -5.02 -6.48 -4.68
C MET A 1 -5.36 -6.91 -3.24
N LYS A 2 -4.75 -7.98 -2.71
CA LYS A 2 -5.01 -8.49 -1.34
C LYS A 2 -3.72 -8.63 -0.54
N TYR A 3 -3.82 -8.46 0.78
CA TYR A 3 -2.77 -8.85 1.74
C TYR A 3 -2.66 -10.37 1.83
N ALA A 4 -1.61 -10.86 2.48
CA ALA A 4 -1.38 -12.30 2.69
C ALA A 4 -2.52 -12.99 3.47
N ASP A 5 -3.23 -12.25 4.32
CA ASP A 5 -4.41 -12.75 5.05
C ASP A 5 -5.71 -12.76 4.22
N GLY A 6 -5.63 -12.42 2.94
CA GLY A 6 -6.75 -12.42 1.99
C GLY A 6 -7.64 -11.17 2.04
N ARG A 7 -7.38 -10.23 2.93
CA ARG A 7 -8.10 -8.94 2.99
C ARG A 7 -7.72 -8.06 1.81
N GLN A 8 -8.70 -7.38 1.20
CA GLN A 8 -8.44 -6.41 0.13
C GLN A 8 -7.62 -5.23 0.67
N VAL A 9 -6.64 -4.77 -0.10
CA VAL A 9 -5.86 -3.55 0.15
C VAL A 9 -6.73 -2.32 -0.11
N GLN A 10 -6.69 -1.35 0.80
CA GLN A 10 -7.37 -0.06 0.64
C GLN A 10 -6.36 1.07 0.81
N VAL A 11 -6.56 2.15 0.05
CA VAL A 11 -5.81 3.39 0.23
C VAL A 11 -6.09 3.93 1.63
N ASP A 12 -5.05 4.47 2.28
CA ASP A 12 -4.98 4.90 3.69
C ASP A 12 -5.04 3.77 4.74
N ASP A 13 -4.94 2.50 4.33
CA ASP A 13 -4.67 1.41 5.28
C ASP A 13 -3.30 1.61 5.95
N ARG A 14 -3.22 1.32 7.26
CA ARG A 14 -1.95 1.26 7.97
C ARG A 14 -1.43 -0.16 8.03
N VAL A 15 -0.16 -0.34 7.67
CA VAL A 15 0.50 -1.63 7.58
C VAL A 15 1.85 -1.62 8.32
N SER A 16 2.27 -2.79 8.76
CA SER A 16 3.62 -3.01 9.27
C SER A 16 4.41 -3.89 8.32
N LEU A 17 5.71 -3.66 8.24
CA LEU A 17 6.68 -4.55 7.61
C LEU A 17 7.88 -4.73 8.55
N GLY A 18 8.04 -5.96 9.07
CA GLY A 18 9.07 -6.25 10.06
C GLY A 18 8.96 -5.36 11.31
N GLY A 19 9.96 -4.50 11.52
CA GLY A 19 10.00 -3.56 12.65
C GLY A 19 9.37 -2.19 12.39
N ASP A 20 9.03 -1.86 11.14
CA ASP A 20 8.34 -0.60 10.80
C ASP A 20 6.82 -0.81 10.88
N THR A 21 6.15 -0.03 11.72
CA THR A 21 4.70 -0.08 11.94
C THR A 21 3.96 1.14 11.40
N GLY A 22 4.67 2.03 10.71
CA GLY A 22 4.13 3.30 10.20
C GLY A 22 3.76 3.29 8.72
N GLY A 23 3.78 2.13 8.05
CA GLY A 23 3.46 2.03 6.63
C GLY A 23 2.04 2.49 6.33
N VAL A 24 1.87 3.29 5.27
CA VAL A 24 0.55 3.74 4.78
C VAL A 24 0.41 3.38 3.31
N VAL A 25 -0.69 2.74 2.95
CA VAL A 25 -1.01 2.49 1.54
C VAL A 25 -1.40 3.80 0.89
N VAL A 26 -0.57 4.30 -0.02
CA VAL A 26 -0.80 5.59 -0.69
C VAL A 26 -1.49 5.44 -2.04
N CYS A 27 -1.56 4.21 -2.58
CA CYS A 27 -2.19 3.96 -3.88
C CYS A 27 -2.51 2.50 -4.12
N SER A 28 -3.64 2.25 -4.79
CA SER A 28 -3.92 1.03 -5.54
C SER A 28 -3.95 1.35 -7.04
N ILE A 29 -2.96 0.83 -7.77
CA ILE A 29 -2.83 1.05 -9.22
C ILE A 29 -3.94 0.28 -9.98
N GLU A 30 -4.28 -0.92 -9.48
CA GLU A 30 -5.33 -1.76 -10.07
C GLU A 30 -6.71 -1.11 -9.94
N ASP A 31 -7.01 -0.54 -8.78
CA ASP A 31 -8.31 0.10 -8.53
C ASP A 31 -8.35 1.57 -8.99
N GLY A 32 -7.21 2.13 -9.41
CA GLY A 32 -7.09 3.54 -9.80
C GLY A 32 -7.38 4.51 -8.65
N VAL A 33 -7.06 4.12 -7.42
CA VAL A 33 -7.30 4.91 -6.20
C VAL A 33 -5.96 5.41 -5.65
N PHE A 34 -5.88 6.68 -5.31
CA PHE A 34 -4.66 7.37 -4.90
C PHE A 34 -4.96 8.27 -3.68
N SER A 35 -4.08 8.28 -2.69
CA SER A 35 -4.15 9.23 -1.56
C SER A 35 -3.89 10.66 -2.05
N GLU A 36 -4.27 11.65 -1.24
CA GLU A 36 -4.03 13.06 -1.55
C GLU A 36 -2.54 13.35 -1.78
N GLY A 37 -2.22 14.07 -2.86
CA GLY A 37 -0.84 14.39 -3.25
C GLY A 37 -0.19 13.39 -4.21
N TYR A 38 -0.85 12.27 -4.49
CA TYR A 38 -0.37 11.24 -5.40
C TYR A 38 -1.23 11.14 -6.67
N THR A 39 -0.61 10.88 -7.82
CA THR A 39 -1.33 10.79 -9.11
C THR A 39 -0.98 9.54 -9.91
N ALA A 40 -1.92 9.09 -10.74
CA ALA A 40 -1.72 7.96 -11.64
C ALA A 40 -0.52 8.17 -12.59
N ASP A 41 -0.30 9.38 -13.08
CA ASP A 41 0.81 9.70 -14.00
C ASP A 41 2.18 9.39 -13.40
N GLN A 42 2.34 9.53 -12.07
CA GLN A 42 3.60 9.20 -11.39
C GLN A 42 3.95 7.72 -11.49
N TRP A 43 2.95 6.85 -11.66
CA TRP A 43 3.08 5.39 -11.49
C TRP A 43 2.46 4.58 -12.62
N ALA A 44 1.98 5.21 -13.68
CA ALA A 44 1.35 4.56 -14.83
C ALA A 44 2.24 3.49 -15.47
N TYR A 45 3.56 3.66 -15.41
CA TYR A 45 4.53 2.70 -15.95
C TYR A 45 4.60 1.38 -15.16
N LEU A 46 4.18 1.36 -13.89
CA LEU A 46 4.15 0.16 -13.04
C LEU A 46 2.98 -0.78 -13.37
N ARG A 47 1.93 -0.27 -14.03
CA ARG A 47 0.76 -0.98 -14.58
C ARG A 47 -0.18 -1.67 -13.58
N LYS A 48 0.32 -2.24 -12.48
CA LYS A 48 -0.49 -2.95 -11.47
C LYS A 48 0.17 -2.91 -10.11
N GLY A 49 -0.56 -3.31 -9.09
CA GLY A 49 -0.07 -3.36 -7.72
C GLY A 49 -0.57 -2.22 -6.85
N PHE A 50 0.07 -2.04 -5.72
CA PHE A 50 -0.19 -0.95 -4.79
C PHE A 50 1.12 -0.41 -4.24
N MET A 51 1.08 0.78 -3.67
CA MET A 51 2.26 1.44 -3.12
C MET A 51 2.05 1.74 -1.64
N VAL A 52 3.11 1.54 -0.87
CA VAL A 52 3.13 1.78 0.57
C VAL A 52 4.28 2.71 0.89
N GLU A 53 3.99 3.80 1.59
CA GLU A 53 4.99 4.70 2.15
C GLU A 53 5.29 4.30 3.59
N PHE A 54 6.54 3.92 3.85
CA PHE A 54 7.06 3.62 5.17
C PHE A 54 7.96 4.75 5.67
N PRO A 55 7.86 5.15 6.95
CA PRO A 55 8.75 6.16 7.54
C PRO A 55 10.24 5.79 7.46
N THR A 56 10.59 4.50 7.58
CA THR A 56 11.99 4.07 7.62
C THR A 56 12.50 3.46 6.31
N LEU A 57 11.60 2.91 5.50
CA LEU A 57 11.95 2.23 4.24
C LEU A 57 11.63 3.06 3.00
N GLY A 58 10.92 4.17 3.16
CA GLY A 58 10.43 5.00 2.06
C GLY A 58 9.30 4.32 1.30
N LEU A 59 9.19 4.64 0.02
CA LEU A 59 8.08 4.20 -0.83
C LEU A 59 8.40 2.85 -1.49
N ILE A 60 7.56 1.85 -1.26
CA ILE A 60 7.70 0.48 -1.79
C ILE A 60 6.50 0.14 -2.67
N HIS A 61 6.78 -0.47 -3.84
CA HIS A 61 5.77 -0.99 -4.76
C HIS A 61 5.60 -2.49 -4.57
N TYR A 62 4.34 -2.94 -4.50
CA TYR A 62 3.97 -4.34 -4.36
C TYR A 62 3.09 -4.80 -5.52
N GLU A 63 3.62 -5.71 -6.35
CA GLU A 63 2.82 -6.48 -7.31
C GLU A 63 2.09 -7.67 -6.67
N VAL A 64 2.56 -8.13 -5.52
CA VAL A 64 1.96 -9.15 -4.67
C VAL A 64 2.34 -8.78 -3.24
N ALA A 65 1.40 -8.82 -2.30
CA ALA A 65 1.71 -8.55 -0.89
C ALA A 65 2.60 -9.67 -0.32
N GLU A 66 3.68 -9.27 0.35
CA GLU A 66 4.56 -10.21 1.06
C GLU A 66 3.89 -10.70 2.35
N GLU A 67 4.28 -11.89 2.83
CA GLU A 67 3.69 -12.48 4.06
C GLU A 67 3.96 -11.63 5.31
N ASP A 68 5.06 -10.89 5.32
CA ASP A 68 5.43 -10.00 6.43
C ASP A 68 4.76 -8.62 6.37
N LEU A 69 4.07 -8.30 5.27
CA LEU A 69 3.28 -7.07 5.16
C LEU A 69 1.91 -7.28 5.83
N ARG A 70 1.78 -6.77 7.06
CA ARG A 70 0.60 -7.00 7.89
C ARG A 70 -0.25 -5.75 8.03
N LEU A 71 -1.54 -5.88 7.77
CA LEU A 71 -2.51 -4.82 8.01
C LEU A 71 -2.73 -4.61 9.51
N ILE A 72 -2.50 -3.38 9.98
CA ILE A 72 -2.67 -2.91 11.36
C ILE A 72 -4.06 -2.31 11.56
N SER A 73 -4.44 -1.34 10.73
CA SER A 73 -5.74 -0.65 10.82
C SER A 73 -6.25 -0.22 9.44
N ARG A 74 -7.56 -0.03 9.34
CA ARG A 74 -8.22 0.33 8.07
C ARG A 74 -8.26 1.84 7.87
N ALA A 75 -8.37 2.24 6.62
CA ALA A 75 -8.77 3.60 6.27
C ALA A 75 -10.10 3.96 6.98
N GLY A 76 -10.06 4.96 7.87
CA GLY A 76 -11.23 5.47 8.58
C GLY A 76 -11.69 4.71 9.83
N SER A 77 -10.90 3.76 10.36
CA SER A 77 -11.17 3.07 11.64
C SER A 77 -10.55 3.75 12.86
#